data_AF-A0A3D1EQL4-F1
#
_entry.id   AF-A0A3D1EQL4-F1
#
_cell.length_a   1.000
_cell.length_b   1.000
_cell.length_c   1.000
_cell.angle_alpha   90.00
_cell.angle_beta   90.00
_cell.angle_gamma   90.00
#
_symmetry.space_group_name_H-M   'P 1'
#
loop_
_entity.id
_entity.type
_entity.pdbx_description
1 polymer ?
#
loop_
_entity_poly.entity_id
_entity_poly.type
_entity_poly.pdbx_seq_one_letter_code
_entity_poly.pdbx_strand_id
1 'polypeptide(L)'
;MDFDGVGGATTSLWVDPADCAEGTPEIVYEDANNPGFNRIRFQAGNGPAYMDFDEVRLGRSWSDVVPNDGGNDCPEDINGDGIVGFGDVLSALSAWGSDDAAADVDGDGIVAFGDVLSVLSSFGPC
;
A
#
# COMPACT_ATOMS: atom_id res chain seq x y z
N MET A 1 -0.71 41.20 -16.00
CA MET A 1 -1.86 41.46 -15.12
C MET A 1 -1.31 41.41 -13.71
N ASP A 2 -1.12 42.59 -13.13
CA ASP A 2 -0.60 42.89 -11.79
C ASP A 2 -1.67 42.50 -10.74
N PHE A 3 -1.34 41.59 -9.81
CA PHE A 3 -0.85 41.82 -8.43
C PHE A 3 -1.92 42.35 -7.47
N ASP A 4 -2.69 41.43 -6.87
CA ASP A 4 -3.41 41.71 -5.63
C ASP A 4 -2.49 41.68 -4.39
N GLY A 5 -1.21 41.32 -4.55
CA GLY A 5 -0.16 41.60 -3.57
C GLY A 5 -0.30 40.84 -2.25
N VAL A 6 -1.08 39.76 -2.17
CA VAL A 6 -1.21 38.93 -0.97
C VAL A 6 -0.81 37.49 -1.26
N GLY A 7 0.43 37.13 -0.96
CA GLY A 7 0.87 35.78 -0.62
C GLY A 7 0.58 34.63 -1.62
N GLY A 8 1.59 34.28 -2.43
CA GLY A 8 1.86 32.88 -2.76
C GLY A 8 1.07 32.24 -3.91
N ALA A 9 1.04 32.85 -5.09
CA ALA A 9 0.75 32.10 -6.32
C ALA A 9 2.06 31.78 -7.05
N THR A 10 2.38 30.50 -7.22
CA THR A 10 3.33 30.07 -8.25
C THR A 10 2.72 28.90 -9.02
N THR A 11 2.37 29.17 -10.27
CA THR A 11 2.15 28.16 -11.31
C THR A 11 3.50 27.94 -11.98
N SER A 12 3.88 26.70 -12.26
CA SER A 12 5.00 26.46 -13.18
C SER A 12 4.82 25.20 -14.02
N LEU A 13 5.19 25.40 -15.29
CA LEU A 13 5.08 24.55 -16.46
C LEU A 13 6.51 24.33 -16.99
N TRP A 14 6.80 23.20 -17.64
CA TRP A 14 8.08 23.02 -18.33
C TRP A 14 7.96 22.24 -19.65
N VAL A 15 8.56 22.79 -20.71
CA VAL A 15 8.81 22.18 -22.04
C VAL A 15 10.23 22.54 -22.48
N ASP A 16 10.91 21.57 -23.09
CA ASP A 16 12.30 21.58 -23.59
C ASP A 16 12.47 22.54 -24.81
N PRO A 17 13.56 23.31 -24.97
CA PRO A 17 13.51 24.60 -25.66
C PRO A 17 13.95 24.58 -27.15
N ALA A 18 13.59 23.57 -27.95
CA ALA A 18 14.07 23.52 -29.35
C ALA A 18 13.01 23.65 -30.46
N ASP A 19 11.74 23.25 -30.30
CA ASP A 19 10.80 23.18 -31.42
C ASP A 19 9.44 23.85 -31.11
N CYS A 20 9.23 25.06 -31.63
CA CYS A 20 8.05 25.90 -31.43
C CYS A 20 6.91 25.55 -32.40
N ALA A 21 6.28 24.38 -32.23
CA ALA A 21 4.92 24.15 -32.71
C ALA A 21 4.06 23.70 -31.51
N GLU A 22 3.31 24.64 -30.94
CA GLU A 22 2.41 24.38 -29.80
C GLU A 22 1.32 23.38 -30.18
N GLY A 23 1.50 22.11 -29.78
CA GLY A 23 0.38 21.21 -29.56
C GLY A 23 -0.28 21.54 -28.22
N THR A 24 -1.61 21.46 -28.15
CA THR A 24 -2.32 21.43 -26.87
C THR A 24 -1.75 20.28 -26.02
N PRO A 25 -1.50 20.46 -24.71
CA PRO A 25 -1.02 19.37 -23.86
C PRO A 25 -2.04 18.23 -23.89
N GLU A 26 -1.64 17.09 -24.41
CA GLU A 26 -2.48 15.90 -24.53
C GLU A 26 -2.16 14.95 -23.36
N ILE A 27 -3.19 14.53 -22.63
CA ILE A 27 -3.11 13.36 -21.76
C ILE A 27 -3.16 12.15 -22.71
N VAL A 28 -2.00 11.69 -23.17
CA VAL A 28 -1.91 10.52 -24.03
C VAL A 28 -1.91 9.27 -23.15
N TYR A 29 -2.98 8.49 -23.23
CA TYR A 29 -2.99 7.11 -22.75
C TYR A 29 -2.31 6.25 -23.81
N GLU A 30 -0.97 6.11 -23.75
CA GLU A 30 -0.24 5.42 -24.82
C GLU A 30 -0.39 3.88 -24.77
N ASP A 31 -0.67 3.31 -23.59
CA ASP A 31 -0.66 1.86 -23.42
C ASP A 31 -1.26 1.45 -22.06
N ALA A 32 -2.27 0.57 -22.05
CA ALA A 32 -2.81 -0.03 -20.82
C ALA A 32 -1.81 -0.92 -20.06
N ASN A 33 -0.67 -1.24 -20.67
CA ASN A 33 0.36 -2.14 -20.15
C ASN A 33 1.61 -1.41 -19.62
N ASN A 34 1.69 -0.07 -19.74
CA ASN A 34 2.83 0.71 -19.24
C ASN A 34 2.41 2.02 -18.55
N PRO A 35 1.94 1.98 -17.29
CA PRO A 35 1.49 3.15 -16.54
C PRO A 35 2.67 3.97 -15.97
N GLY A 36 3.69 4.24 -16.78
CA GLY A 36 4.88 4.96 -16.36
C GLY A 36 4.57 6.44 -16.09
N PHE A 37 4.76 6.90 -14.85
CA PHE A 37 4.71 8.32 -14.54
C PHE A 37 6.05 8.99 -14.89
N ASN A 38 6.12 9.65 -16.03
CA ASN A 38 7.16 10.67 -16.24
C ASN A 38 6.73 11.97 -15.54
N ARG A 39 7.56 12.49 -14.61
CA ARG A 39 7.45 13.82 -13.94
C ARG A 39 6.63 13.90 -12.62
N ILE A 40 6.66 12.90 -11.73
CA ILE A 40 6.22 13.11 -10.33
C ILE A 40 7.36 13.74 -9.51
N ARG A 41 7.12 14.91 -8.89
CA ARG A 41 8.05 15.56 -7.96
C ARG A 41 7.32 15.93 -6.66
N PHE A 42 7.88 15.50 -5.53
CA PHE A 42 7.57 16.03 -4.20
C PHE A 42 8.74 16.93 -3.78
N GLN A 43 8.49 18.20 -3.47
CA GLN A 43 9.53 19.15 -3.07
C GLN A 43 9.05 20.02 -1.93
N ALA A 44 9.72 19.92 -0.78
CA ALA A 44 9.71 21.01 0.19
C ALA A 44 10.55 22.16 -0.39
N GLY A 45 10.06 23.39 -0.26
CA GLY A 45 10.69 24.57 -0.86
C GLY A 45 12.10 24.89 -0.35
N ASN A 46 12.61 26.09 -0.66
CA ASN A 46 14.01 26.47 -0.44
C ASN A 46 14.36 26.86 1.03
N GLY A 47 13.65 26.35 2.02
CA GLY A 47 13.85 26.61 3.46
C GLY A 47 14.08 25.32 4.26
N PRO A 48 14.10 25.32 5.61
CA PRO A 48 14.18 24.11 6.43
C PRO A 48 12.84 23.33 6.45
N ALA A 49 12.13 23.33 5.32
CA ALA A 49 10.88 22.63 5.15
C ALA A 49 11.20 21.15 4.98
N TYR A 50 10.79 20.35 5.96
CA TYR A 50 10.77 18.89 5.82
C TYR A 50 9.43 18.51 5.19
N MET A 51 9.47 17.58 4.24
CA MET A 51 8.26 16.85 3.87
C MET A 51 8.22 15.61 4.76
N ASP A 52 7.42 15.66 5.81
CA ASP A 52 7.16 14.49 6.64
C ASP A 52 5.90 13.84 6.09
N PHE A 53 6.09 12.86 5.20
CA PHE A 53 5.03 11.95 4.82
C PHE A 53 5.13 10.72 5.70
N ASP A 54 4.02 10.32 6.32
CA ASP A 54 3.92 9.05 7.02
C ASP A 54 4.06 7.89 6.01
N GLU A 55 3.24 7.91 4.95
CA GLU A 55 3.42 7.01 3.81
C GLU A 55 2.82 7.57 2.49
N VAL A 56 3.42 7.18 1.36
CA VAL A 56 2.89 7.41 0.01
C VAL A 56 2.78 6.06 -0.70
N ARG A 57 1.55 5.57 -0.91
CA ARG A 57 1.28 4.31 -1.60
C ARG A 57 0.79 4.54 -3.02
N LEU A 58 1.34 3.79 -3.97
CA LEU A 58 0.99 3.83 -5.39
C LEU A 58 0.79 2.40 -5.88
N GLY A 59 -0.33 2.16 -6.53
CA GLY A 59 -0.74 0.82 -6.92
C GLY A 59 -1.72 0.82 -8.08
N ARG A 60 -1.94 -0.35 -8.67
CA ARG A 60 -2.86 -0.52 -9.81
C ARG A 60 -4.27 -0.86 -9.34
N SER A 61 -4.44 -1.22 -8.08
CA SER A 61 -5.69 -1.62 -7.45
C SER A 61 -5.76 -1.13 -5.99
N TRP A 62 -6.95 -1.22 -5.39
CA TRP A 62 -7.17 -0.80 -4.00
C TRP A 62 -6.32 -1.60 -3.00
N SER A 63 -6.12 -2.90 -3.22
CA SER A 63 -5.26 -3.75 -2.39
C SER A 63 -3.79 -3.31 -2.38
N ASP A 64 -3.31 -2.67 -3.45
CA ASP A 64 -1.92 -2.22 -3.55
C ASP A 64 -1.63 -0.94 -2.75
N VAL A 65 -2.67 -0.24 -2.29
CA VAL A 65 -2.56 1.08 -1.65
C VAL A 65 -3.25 1.18 -0.29
N VAL A 66 -4.00 0.17 0.11
CA VAL A 66 -4.53 0.10 1.47
C VAL A 66 -3.38 -0.03 2.46
N PRO A 67 -3.49 0.61 3.63
CA PRO A 67 -2.64 0.30 4.74
C PRO A 67 -2.61 -1.19 5.01
N ASN A 68 -1.40 -1.77 5.00
CA ASN A 68 -1.22 -3.10 5.55
C ASN A 68 -1.32 -2.92 7.07
N ASP A 69 -2.56 -2.86 7.55
CA ASP A 69 -2.94 -2.63 8.94
C ASP A 69 -2.61 -3.85 9.83
N GLY A 70 -1.73 -4.74 9.37
CA GLY A 70 -1.63 -6.13 9.86
C GLY A 70 -2.81 -7.00 9.40
N GLY A 71 -3.63 -6.51 8.47
CA GLY A 71 -4.82 -7.20 8.00
C GLY A 71 -4.55 -8.04 6.75
N ASN A 72 -4.31 -9.33 6.95
CA ASN A 72 -4.67 -10.42 6.02
C ASN A 72 -3.73 -10.79 4.85
N ASP A 73 -2.43 -10.54 4.92
CA ASP A 73 -1.46 -11.24 4.04
C ASP A 73 -0.91 -12.55 4.63
N CYS A 74 -1.17 -12.82 5.92
CA CYS A 74 -0.79 -14.06 6.60
C CYS A 74 -2.00 -14.63 7.34
N PRO A 75 -2.77 -15.55 6.72
CA PRO A 75 -3.86 -16.24 7.43
C PRO A 75 -3.37 -16.97 8.70
N GLU A 76 -2.07 -17.24 8.81
CA GLU A 76 -1.43 -17.83 9.97
C GLU A 76 -1.21 -16.86 11.16
N ASP A 77 -1.33 -15.54 10.97
CA ASP A 77 -1.32 -14.54 12.05
C ASP A 77 -2.74 -14.35 12.60
N ILE A 78 -3.22 -15.38 13.30
CA ILE A 78 -4.57 -15.47 13.83
C ILE A 78 -4.82 -14.39 14.90
N ASN A 79 -3.77 -13.99 15.62
CA ASN A 79 -3.89 -13.05 16.73
C ASN A 79 -3.70 -11.58 16.31
N GLY A 80 -3.17 -11.34 15.10
CA GLY A 80 -3.04 -10.03 14.48
C GLY A 80 -1.93 -9.17 15.07
N ASP A 81 -0.87 -9.77 15.62
CA ASP A 81 0.27 -9.05 16.20
C ASP A 81 1.42 -8.81 15.20
N GLY A 82 1.24 -9.20 13.93
CA GLY A 82 2.20 -9.05 12.85
C GLY A 82 3.31 -10.11 12.88
N ILE A 83 3.19 -11.16 13.70
CA ILE A 83 4.17 -12.24 13.79
C ILE A 83 3.46 -13.58 13.84
N VAL A 84 3.70 -14.41 12.83
CA VAL A 84 3.28 -15.82 12.88
C VAL A 84 4.18 -16.57 13.85
N GLY A 85 3.61 -16.97 14.99
CA GLY A 85 4.38 -17.59 16.07
C GLY A 85 3.55 -18.44 17.02
N PHE A 86 4.07 -18.60 18.24
CA PHE A 86 3.40 -19.41 19.25
C PHE A 86 2.08 -18.80 19.74
N GLY A 87 1.91 -17.49 19.62
CA GLY A 87 0.64 -16.80 19.89
C GLY A 87 -0.49 -17.36 19.03
N ASP A 88 -0.24 -17.53 17.74
CA ASP A 88 -1.23 -18.06 16.79
C ASP A 88 -1.53 -19.53 17.00
N VAL A 89 -0.52 -20.32 17.40
CA VAL A 89 -0.76 -21.72 17.82
C VAL A 89 -1.74 -21.77 18.99
N LEU A 90 -1.61 -20.87 19.97
CA LEU A 90 -2.56 -20.81 21.09
C LEU A 90 -3.94 -20.33 20.62
N SER A 91 -4.01 -19.39 19.69
CA SER A 91 -5.27 -18.94 19.09
C SER A 91 -6.00 -20.08 18.36
N ALA A 92 -5.31 -20.85 17.52
CA ALA A 92 -5.87 -22.02 16.85
C ALA A 92 -6.36 -23.08 17.85
N LEU A 93 -5.56 -23.40 18.87
CA LEU A 93 -5.95 -24.35 19.92
C LEU A 93 -7.14 -23.84 20.76
N SER A 94 -7.31 -22.54 20.91
CA SER A 94 -8.44 -21.95 21.62
C SER A 94 -9.77 -22.08 20.85
N ALA A 95 -9.69 -22.12 19.51
CA ALA A 95 -10.82 -22.28 18.60
C ALA A 95 -11.03 -23.74 18.15
N TRP A 96 -10.34 -24.71 18.77
CA TRP A 96 -10.31 -26.09 18.33
C TRP A 96 -11.71 -26.71 18.16
N GLY A 97 -11.94 -27.31 17.00
CA GLY A 97 -13.19 -27.97 16.62
C GLY A 97 -14.34 -27.00 16.30
N SER A 98 -14.07 -25.71 16.16
CA SER A 98 -15.03 -24.71 15.67
C SER A 98 -14.90 -24.47 14.17
N ASP A 99 -15.77 -23.62 13.62
CA ASP A 99 -15.76 -23.08 12.26
C ASP A 99 -15.28 -21.61 12.24
N ASP A 100 -14.46 -21.20 13.22
CA ASP A 100 -13.91 -19.85 13.28
C ASP A 100 -13.00 -19.58 12.08
N ALA A 101 -13.48 -18.75 11.16
CA ALA A 101 -12.79 -18.42 9.92
C ALA A 101 -11.41 -17.75 10.12
N ALA A 102 -11.13 -17.17 11.29
CA ALA A 102 -9.81 -16.61 11.59
C ALA A 102 -8.80 -17.70 11.98
N ALA A 103 -9.26 -18.83 12.53
CA ALA A 103 -8.42 -19.93 12.97
C ALA A 103 -8.47 -21.16 12.02
N ASP A 104 -9.42 -21.19 11.08
CA ASP A 104 -9.51 -22.11 9.94
C ASP A 104 -8.60 -21.61 8.82
N VAL A 105 -7.31 -21.82 9.02
CA VAL A 105 -6.21 -21.33 8.20
C VAL A 105 -6.14 -22.08 6.86
N ASP A 106 -6.44 -23.39 6.86
CA ASP A 106 -6.43 -24.19 5.63
C ASP A 106 -7.78 -24.17 4.86
N GLY A 107 -8.83 -23.64 5.49
CA GLY A 107 -10.12 -23.35 4.87
C GLY A 107 -10.98 -24.59 4.63
N ASP A 108 -10.75 -25.67 5.40
CA ASP A 108 -11.52 -26.92 5.28
C ASP A 108 -12.86 -26.89 6.04
N GLY A 109 -13.11 -25.81 6.78
CA GLY A 109 -14.34 -25.56 7.52
C GLY A 109 -14.31 -26.05 8.97
N ILE A 110 -13.16 -26.51 9.48
CA ILE A 110 -13.00 -26.87 10.89
C ILE A 110 -11.59 -26.59 11.40
N VAL A 111 -11.48 -25.87 12.51
CA VAL A 111 -10.19 -25.66 13.20
C VAL A 111 -9.69 -26.98 13.80
N ALA A 112 -8.67 -27.56 13.19
CA ALA A 112 -8.12 -28.86 13.53
C ALA A 112 -6.59 -28.86 13.40
N PHE A 113 -6.01 -30.06 13.26
CA PHE A 113 -4.56 -30.22 13.20
C PHE A 113 -3.95 -29.64 11.93
N GLY A 114 -4.73 -29.53 10.85
CA GLY A 114 -4.31 -28.93 9.58
C GLY A 114 -3.89 -27.48 9.76
N ASP A 115 -4.72 -26.69 10.45
CA ASP A 115 -4.46 -25.27 10.72
C ASP A 115 -3.21 -25.05 11.57
N VAL A 116 -3.02 -25.86 12.60
CA VAL A 116 -1.82 -25.79 13.44
C VAL A 116 -0.56 -26.09 12.63
N LEU A 117 -0.62 -27.02 11.67
CA LEU A 117 0.52 -27.28 10.79
C LEU A 117 0.79 -26.11 9.85
N SER A 118 -0.25 -25.47 9.31
CA SER A 118 -0.12 -24.26 8.48
C SER A 118 0.60 -23.16 9.26
N VAL A 119 0.15 -22.86 10.49
CA VAL A 119 0.80 -21.88 11.38
C VAL A 119 2.27 -22.23 11.63
N LEU A 120 2.58 -23.48 12.02
CA LEU A 120 3.95 -23.90 12.30
C LEU A 120 4.87 -23.85 11.06
N SER A 121 4.31 -24.00 9.86
CA SER A 121 5.06 -23.95 8.60
C SER A 121 5.42 -22.53 8.16
N SER A 122 4.73 -21.53 8.71
CA SER A 122 4.84 -20.11 8.32
C SER A 122 5.46 -19.23 9.42
N PHE A 123 6.12 -19.82 10.44
CA PHE A 123 6.76 -19.07 11.54
C PHE A 123 7.71 -17.98 11.05
N GLY A 124 7.47 -16.76 11.52
CA GLY A 124 8.26 -15.59 11.13
C GLY A 124 7.42 -14.31 11.10
N PRO A 125 8.00 -13.22 10.57
CA PRO A 125 7.24 -12.01 10.31
C PRO A 125 6.09 -12.29 9.35
N CYS A 126 4.95 -11.67 9.65
CA CYS A 126 4.03 -11.22 8.62
C CYS A 126 4.54 -9.84 8.10
#